data_AF-A0A8T3S982-F1
#
_entry.id   AF-A0A8T3S982-F1
#
_cell.length_a   1.000
_cell.length_b   1.000
_cell.length_c   1.000
_cell.angle_alpha   90.00
_cell.angle_beta   90.00
_cell.angle_gamma   90.00
#
_symmetry.space_group_name_H-M   'P 1'
#
loop_
_entity.id
_entity.type
_entity.pdbx_description
1 polymer ?
#
loop_
_entity_poly.entity_id
_entity_poly.type
_entity_poly.pdbx_seq_one_letter_code
_entity_poly.pdbx_strand_id
1 'polypeptide(L)' 'MNFAPRMPTIIVALAFVLIGLLGTFGGALPDLAGMSSQTVGAWSFIVAAIALFAGMIFKGI' A
#
# COMPACT_ATOMS: atom_id res chain seq x y z
N MET A 1 19.53 -16.83 -1.52
CA MET A 1 19.24 -15.45 -1.06
C MET A 1 17.82 -15.45 -0.52
N ASN A 2 17.58 -15.01 0.72
CA ASN A 2 16.21 -14.95 1.23
C ASN A 2 15.52 -13.78 0.52
N PHE A 3 14.62 -14.06 -0.43
CA PHE A 3 13.85 -13.07 -1.20
C PHE A 3 12.66 -12.50 -0.39
N ALA A 4 12.82 -12.42 0.94
CA ALA A 4 11.78 -11.93 1.82
C ALA A 4 12.03 -10.45 2.12
N PRO A 5 10.99 -9.58 2.03
CA PRO A 5 11.10 -8.21 2.48
C PRO A 5 11.27 -8.15 4.00
N ARG A 6 11.95 -7.12 4.51
CA ARG A 6 12.15 -6.94 5.97
C ARG A 6 10.85 -6.50 6.65
N MET A 7 10.78 -6.72 7.97
CA MET A 7 9.65 -6.30 8.80
C MET A 7 9.22 -4.83 8.60
N PRO A 8 10.11 -3.84 8.49
CA PRO A 8 9.71 -2.46 8.24
C PRO A 8 8.93 -2.29 6.93
N THR A 9 9.38 -2.94 5.84
CA THR A 9 8.68 -2.92 4.55
C THR A 9 7.30 -3.57 4.67
N ILE A 10 7.19 -4.68 5.39
CA ILE A 10 5.91 -5.37 5.62
C ILE A 10 4.93 -4.45 6.38
N ILE A 11 5.41 -3.73 7.40
CA ILE A 11 4.58 -2.81 8.19
C ILE A 11 4.08 -1.65 7.31
N VAL A 12 4.95 -1.05 6.49
CA VAL A 12 4.55 0.03 5.57
C VAL A 12 3.52 -0.48 4.55
N ALA A 13 3.74 -1.65 3.97
CA ALA A 13 2.80 -2.25 3.03
C ALA A 13 1.44 -2.55 3.69
N LEU A 14 1.44 -3.05 4.93
CA LEU A 14 0.23 -3.29 5.70
C LEU A 14 -0.56 -2.00 5.95
N ALA A 15 0.12 -0.89 6.27
CA ALA A 15 -0.54 0.41 6.42
C ALA A 15 -1.25 0.83 5.12
N PHE A 16 -0.58 0.68 3.97
CA PHE A 16 -1.18 0.96 2.67
C PHE A 16 -2.35 0.03 2.33
N VAL A 17 -2.28 -1.24 2.72
CA VAL A 17 -3.39 -2.19 2.57
C VAL A 17 -4.61 -1.75 3.39
N LEU A 18 -4.41 -1.31 4.64
CA LEU A 18 -5.50 -0.82 5.49
C LEU A 18 -6.13 0.46 4.92
N ILE A 19 -5.32 1.40 4.45
CA ILE A 19 -5.79 2.61 3.75
C ILE A 19 -6.57 2.21 2.50
N GLY A 20 -6.05 1.26 1.71
CA GLY A 20 -6.69 0.74 0.51
C GLY A 20 -8.07 0.14 0.79
N LEU A 21 -8.20 -0.63 1.87
CA LEU A 21 -9.47 -1.20 2.31
C LEU A 21 -10.48 -0.10 2.70
N LEU A 22 -10.03 0.87 3.50
CA LEU A 22 -10.87 1.99 3.94
C LEU A 22 -11.35 2.87 2.78
N GLY A 23 -10.49 3.12 1.79
CA GLY A 23 -10.86 3.89 0.60
C GLY A 23 -11.78 3.13 -0.33
N THR A 24 -11.38 1.92 -0.72
CA THR A 24 -12.05 1.14 -1.77
C THR A 24 -13.42 0.64 -1.34
N PHE A 25 -13.50 0.06 -0.13
CA PHE A 25 -14.71 -0.59 0.36
C PHE A 25 -15.44 0.24 1.41
N GLY A 26 -14.68 0.94 2.26
CA GLY A 26 -15.27 1.78 3.30
C GLY A 26 -15.81 3.11 2.79
N GLY A 27 -15.33 3.61 1.64
CA GLY A 27 -15.60 4.97 1.19
C GLY A 27 -15.19 6.04 2.20
N ALA A 28 -14.30 5.68 3.14
CA ALA A 28 -13.99 6.48 4.34
C ALA A 28 -12.82 7.44 4.13
N LEU A 29 -12.18 7.40 2.94
CA LEU A 29 -11.16 8.37 2.57
C LEU A 29 -11.79 9.61 1.95
N PRO A 30 -11.23 10.81 2.16
CA PRO A 30 -11.63 11.99 1.43
C PRO A 30 -11.24 11.87 -0.05
N ASP A 31 -11.99 12.57 -0.91
CA ASP A 31 -11.57 12.76 -2.29
C ASP A 31 -10.26 13.57 -2.32
N LEU A 32 -9.29 13.08 -3.08
CA LEU A 32 -7.94 13.65 -3.15
C LEU A 32 -7.58 13.91 -4.60
N ALA A 33 -7.10 15.13 -4.89
CA ALA A 33 -6.69 15.54 -6.23
C ALA A 33 -7.76 15.30 -7.33
N GLY A 34 -9.05 15.44 -6.98
CA GLY A 34 -10.17 15.18 -7.90
C GLY A 34 -10.48 13.70 -8.14
N MET A 35 -9.82 12.79 -7.40
CA MET A 35 -10.06 11.35 -7.46
C MET A 35 -11.01 10.93 -6.34
N SER A 36 -11.94 10.03 -6.65
CA SER A 36 -12.86 9.50 -5.66
C SER A 36 -12.14 8.67 -4.60
N SER A 37 -12.72 8.59 -3.40
CA SER A 37 -12.21 7.75 -2.30
C SER A 37 -11.90 6.30 -2.70
N GLN A 38 -12.72 5.70 -3.56
CA GLN A 38 -12.50 4.33 -4.06
C GLN A 38 -11.27 4.25 -4.96
N THR A 39 -11.05 5.27 -5.78
CA THR A 39 -9.90 5.35 -6.67
C THR A 39 -8.61 5.50 -5.86
N VAL A 40 -8.61 6.36 -4.83
CA VAL A 40 -7.49 6.52 -3.89
C VAL A 40 -7.20 5.20 -3.16
N GLY A 41 -8.25 4.50 -2.74
CA GLY A 41 -8.13 3.18 -2.13
C GLY A 41 -7.47 2.16 -3.06
N ALA A 42 -7.89 2.10 -4.32
CA ALA A 42 -7.31 1.19 -5.32
C ALA A 42 -5.81 1.45 -5.54
N TRP A 43 -5.41 2.72 -5.64
CA TRP A 43 -4.00 3.10 -5.76
C TRP A 43 -3.16 2.71 -4.54
N SER A 44 -3.75 2.74 -3.35
CA SER A 44 -3.05 2.36 -2.12
C SER A 44 -2.61 0.89 -2.15
N PHE A 45 -3.41 -0.01 -2.76
CA PHE A 45 -3.00 -1.41 -2.95
C PHE A 45 -1.83 -1.56 -3.92
N ILE A 46 -1.82 -0.78 -5.01
CA ILE A 46 -0.72 -0.76 -5.98
C ILE A 46 0.58 -0.33 -5.28
N VAL A 47 0.52 0.75 -4.48
CA VAL A 47 1.68 1.23 -3.71
C VAL A 47 2.15 0.18 -2.70
N ALA A 48 1.24 -0.52 -2.02
CA ALA A 48 1.61 -1.61 -1.11
C ALA A 48 2.36 -2.74 -1.82
N ALA A 49 1.89 -3.15 -3.00
CA ALA A 49 2.54 -4.18 -3.81
C ALA A 49 3.94 -3.74 -4.26
N ILE A 50 4.07 -2.49 -4.74
CA ILE A 50 5.37 -1.91 -5.11
C ILE A 50 6.31 -1.86 -3.91
N ALA A 51 5.83 -1.46 -2.74
CA ALA A 51 6.64 -1.40 -1.53
C ALA A 51 7.20 -2.78 -1.15
N LEU A 52 6.38 -3.83 -1.20
CA LEU A 52 6.84 -5.21 -0.95
C LEU A 52 7.86 -5.67 -2.00
N PHE A 53 7.60 -5.43 -3.29
CA PHE A 53 8.54 -5.76 -4.36
C PHE A 53 9.88 -5.03 -4.23
N ALA A 54 9.84 -3.73 -3.95
CA ALA A 54 11.03 -2.94 -3.68
C ALA A 54 11.78 -3.45 -2.45
N GLY A 55 11.07 -3.80 -1.37
CA GLY A 55 11.68 -4.39 -0.18
C GLY A 55 12.34 -5.75 -0.43
N MET A 56 11.80 -6.56 -1.35
CA MET A 56 12.44 -7.80 -1.77
C MET A 56 13.74 -7.54 -2.57
N ILE A 57 13.72 -6.58 -3.49
CA ILE A 57 14.85 -6.27 -4.38
C ILE A 57 15.99 -5.57 -3.61
N PHE A 58 15.66 -4.56 -2.82
CA PHE A 58 16.64 -3.74 -2.12
C PHE A 58 16.98 -4.26 -0.71
N LYS A 59 16.55 -5.50 -0.38
CA LYS A 59 16.74 -6.15 0.95
C LYS A 59 16.15 -5.35 2.12
N GLY A 60 15.06 -4.63 1.87
CA GLY A 60 14.35 -3.78 2.82
C GLY A 60 15.16 -2.54 3.23
N ILE A 61 14.45 -1.42 3.38
CA ILE A 61 14.92 -0.31 4.22
C ILE A 61 15.05 -0.85 5.64
#